data_AF-A0A9D0TIT8-F1
#
_entry.id   AF-A0A9D0TIT8-F1
#
_cell.length_a   1.000
_cell.length_b   1.000
_cell.length_c   1.000
_cell.angle_alpha   90.00
_cell.angle_beta   90.00
_cell.angle_gamma   90.00
#
_symmetry.space_group_name_H-M   'P 1'
#
loop_
_entity.id
_entity.type
_entity.pdbx_description
1 polymer ?
#
loop_
_entity_poly.entity_id
_entity_poly.type
_entity_poly.pdbx_seq_one_letter_code
_entity_poly.pdbx_strand_id
1 'polypeptide(L)'
;VIDVFDAAGIKKPDISILSEEFLLELKGMAHKNVALEVLKKLLNDELKSRSRKNLVKSKSLMEMLENAIKKYHNKVLTAAEVMDELIKLSKEIISMDDEASKLGLTEFEYAFYTAVADNDSAKELMQHDKLRELAVVLTERVKQNASIDWTIKESVRAKLKVIIKRTLRQYGYPPDMQKLATETVLKQAELIANEFTAEV
;
A
#
# COMPACT_ATOMS: atom_id res chain seq x y z
N VAL A 1 16.33 -19.90 17.96
CA VAL A 1 16.18 -19.35 16.60
C VAL A 1 17.04 -18.10 16.54
N ILE A 2 18.09 -18.07 15.72
CA ILE A 2 18.99 -16.91 15.61
C ILE A 2 18.25 -15.82 14.81
N ASP A 3 18.15 -14.60 15.33
CA ASP A 3 17.54 -13.48 14.60
C ASP A 3 18.45 -13.12 13.41
N VAL A 4 17.88 -13.03 12.21
CA VAL A 4 18.60 -12.74 10.96
C VAL A 4 19.31 -11.38 11.05
N PHE A 5 18.78 -10.45 11.85
CA PHE A 5 19.42 -9.16 12.13
C PHE A 5 20.67 -9.29 13.00
N ASP A 6 20.62 -10.11 14.05
CA ASP A 6 21.76 -10.39 14.93
C ASP A 6 22.85 -11.18 14.19
N ALA A 7 22.47 -12.11 13.31
CA ALA A 7 23.39 -12.86 12.46
C ALA A 7 24.08 -12.00 11.40
N ALA A 8 23.45 -10.90 10.97
CA ALA A 8 23.98 -9.96 9.99
C ALA A 8 24.74 -8.78 10.64
N GLY A 9 24.73 -8.64 11.97
CA GLY A 9 25.36 -7.54 12.69
C GLY A 9 24.61 -6.20 12.58
N ILE A 10 23.32 -6.23 12.24
CA ILE A 10 22.52 -5.04 11.92
C ILE A 10 21.64 -4.66 13.13
N LYS A 11 21.73 -3.42 13.60
CA LYS A 11 20.81 -2.88 14.62
C LYS A 11 19.38 -2.83 14.07
N LYS A 12 18.40 -3.30 14.85
CA LYS A 12 16.96 -3.23 14.49
C LYS A 12 16.56 -1.78 14.17
N PRO A 13 16.17 -1.45 12.94
CA PRO A 13 15.83 -0.08 12.60
C PRO A 13 14.37 0.22 12.94
N ASP A 14 14.13 1.33 13.64
CA ASP A 14 12.80 1.96 13.78
C ASP A 14 12.68 3.04 12.71
N ILE A 15 11.62 2.99 11.87
CA ILE A 15 11.21 3.96 10.82
C ILE A 15 12.25 4.24 9.70
N SER A 16 13.54 4.02 9.95
CA SER A 16 14.72 4.13 9.07
C SER A 16 14.96 2.88 8.20
N ILE A 17 13.97 1.99 8.09
CA ILE A 17 14.09 0.63 7.53
C ILE A 17 14.60 0.60 6.07
N LEU A 18 14.58 1.73 5.37
CA LEU A 18 15.00 1.87 3.97
C LEU A 18 15.86 3.12 3.71
N SER A 19 16.58 3.64 4.72
CA SER A 19 17.46 4.79 4.51
C SER A 19 18.47 4.49 3.39
N GLU A 20 18.82 5.50 2.61
CA GLU A 20 19.75 5.31 1.49
C GLU A 20 21.12 4.78 1.97
N GLU A 21 21.55 5.21 3.16
CA GLU A 21 22.74 4.69 3.85
C GLU A 21 22.65 3.19 4.15
N PHE A 22 21.52 2.71 4.68
CA PHE A 22 21.31 1.30 4.97
C PHE A 22 21.28 0.44 3.69
N LEU A 23 20.63 0.92 2.64
CA LEU A 23 20.58 0.21 1.36
C LEU A 23 21.98 0.12 0.72
N LEU A 24 22.81 1.16 0.87
CA LEU A 24 24.21 1.14 0.43
C LEU A 24 25.06 0.17 1.25
N GLU A 25 24.86 0.10 2.57
CA GLU A 25 25.53 -0.86 3.45
C GLU A 25 25.20 -2.31 3.05
N LEU A 26 23.92 -2.61 2.86
CA LEU A 26 23.46 -3.92 2.39
C LEU A 26 24.06 -4.27 1.01
N LYS A 27 24.11 -3.30 0.10
CA LYS A 27 24.76 -3.47 -1.21
C LYS A 27 26.26 -3.68 -1.09
N GLY A 28 26.90 -3.18 -0.04
CA GLY A 28 28.32 -3.37 0.26
C GLY A 28 28.68 -4.71 0.90
N MET A 29 27.72 -5.42 1.50
CA MET A 29 27.98 -6.67 2.24
C MET A 29 28.68 -7.73 1.36
N ALA A 30 29.68 -8.43 1.94
CA ALA A 30 30.41 -9.50 1.25
C ALA A 30 29.49 -10.66 0.86
N HIS A 31 28.56 -11.03 1.73
CA HIS A 31 27.61 -12.12 1.52
C HIS A 31 26.27 -11.60 0.97
N LYS A 32 26.17 -11.50 -0.37
CA LYS A 32 24.96 -10.98 -1.05
C LYS A 32 23.69 -11.75 -0.73
N ASN A 33 23.77 -13.06 -0.53
CA ASN A 33 22.60 -13.88 -0.19
C ASN A 33 22.06 -13.55 1.21
N VAL A 34 22.93 -13.22 2.16
CA VAL A 34 22.51 -12.83 3.51
C VAL A 34 21.85 -11.46 3.47
N ALA A 35 22.47 -10.50 2.78
CA ALA A 35 21.91 -9.17 2.57
C ALA A 35 20.54 -9.21 1.87
N LEU A 36 20.38 -10.10 0.87
CA LEU A 36 19.12 -10.32 0.18
C LEU A 36 18.02 -10.80 1.13
N GLU A 37 18.29 -11.82 1.95
CA GLU A 37 17.30 -12.35 2.90
C GLU A 37 16.93 -11.34 3.99
N VAL A 38 17.89 -10.53 4.46
CA VAL A 38 17.63 -9.41 5.38
C VAL A 38 16.67 -8.41 4.74
N LEU A 39 17.00 -7.91 3.54
CA LEU A 39 16.20 -6.89 2.86
C LEU A 39 14.80 -7.41 2.52
N LYS A 40 14.71 -8.66 2.04
CA LYS A 40 13.43 -9.34 1.79
C LYS A 40 12.57 -9.41 3.05
N LYS A 41 13.13 -9.80 4.19
CA LYS A 41 12.39 -9.89 5.45
C LYS A 41 11.87 -8.50 5.86
N LEU A 42 12.72 -7.48 5.83
CA LEU A 42 12.35 -6.10 6.14
C LEU A 42 11.23 -5.58 5.26
N LEU A 43 11.37 -5.72 3.94
CA LEU A 43 10.37 -5.27 2.98
C LEU A 43 9.04 -5.99 3.16
N ASN A 44 9.08 -7.31 3.37
CA ASN A 44 7.88 -8.11 3.61
C ASN A 44 7.14 -7.66 4.88
N ASP A 45 7.86 -7.43 5.98
CA ASP A 45 7.26 -7.06 7.26
C ASP A 45 6.67 -5.63 7.17
N GLU A 46 7.36 -4.71 6.52
CA GLU A 46 6.89 -3.34 6.25
C GLU A 46 5.64 -3.35 5.37
N LEU A 47 5.65 -4.10 4.26
CA LEU A 47 4.50 -4.20 3.36
C LEU A 47 3.30 -4.88 4.03
N LYS A 48 3.51 -5.85 4.91
CA LYS A 48 2.43 -6.45 5.71
C LYS A 48 1.82 -5.44 6.66
N SER A 49 2.63 -4.62 7.32
CA SER A 49 2.14 -3.53 8.17
C SER A 49 1.28 -2.55 7.37
N ARG A 50 1.81 -2.09 6.22
CA ARG A 50 1.12 -1.12 5.35
C ARG A 50 -0.12 -1.68 4.66
N SER A 51 -0.16 -2.98 4.37
CA SER A 51 -1.32 -3.64 3.75
C SER A 51 -2.59 -3.56 4.60
N ARG A 52 -2.45 -3.29 5.91
CA ARG A 52 -3.57 -3.04 6.82
C ARG A 52 -4.21 -1.67 6.63
N LYS A 53 -3.48 -0.72 6.04
CA LYS A 53 -3.96 0.65 5.83
C LYS A 53 -4.27 0.93 4.36
N ASN A 54 -3.45 0.47 3.43
CA ASN A 54 -3.62 0.70 1.99
C ASN A 54 -3.64 -0.62 1.23
N LEU A 55 -4.80 -1.03 0.73
CA LEU A 55 -4.99 -2.28 0.02
C LEU A 55 -4.32 -2.27 -1.36
N VAL A 56 -4.59 -1.25 -2.15
CA VAL A 56 -4.26 -1.22 -3.58
C VAL A 56 -2.75 -1.17 -3.78
N LYS A 57 -2.12 -0.19 -3.14
CA LYS A 57 -0.71 0.07 -3.37
C LYS A 57 0.17 -0.97 -2.68
N SER A 58 -0.21 -1.43 -1.49
CA SER A 58 0.51 -2.54 -0.82
C SER A 58 0.41 -3.84 -1.59
N LYS A 59 -0.74 -4.13 -2.24
CA LYS A 59 -0.88 -5.32 -3.09
C LYS A 59 0.09 -5.28 -4.28
N SER A 60 0.15 -4.15 -4.99
CA SER A 60 1.07 -3.98 -6.13
C SER A 60 2.53 -4.16 -5.71
N LEU A 61 2.94 -3.54 -4.58
CA LEU A 61 4.31 -3.67 -4.06
C LEU A 61 4.62 -5.10 -3.57
N MET A 62 3.65 -5.78 -2.97
CA MET A 62 3.80 -7.18 -2.57
C MET A 62 3.97 -8.09 -3.79
N GLU A 63 3.20 -7.88 -4.85
CA GLU A 63 3.34 -8.62 -6.11
C GLU A 63 4.73 -8.37 -6.74
N MET A 64 5.25 -7.16 -6.68
CA MET A 64 6.62 -6.85 -7.13
C MET A 64 7.67 -7.59 -6.32
N LEU A 65 7.55 -7.61 -4.98
CA LEU A 65 8.42 -8.36 -4.09
C LEU A 65 8.41 -9.86 -4.42
N GLU A 66 7.22 -10.45 -4.50
CA GLU A 66 7.05 -11.88 -4.79
C GLU A 66 7.62 -12.24 -6.16
N ASN A 67 7.43 -11.39 -7.17
CA ASN A 67 7.97 -11.60 -8.51
C ASN A 67 9.50 -11.53 -8.53
N ALA A 68 10.12 -10.58 -7.84
CA ALA A 68 11.57 -10.48 -7.72
C ALA A 68 12.16 -11.74 -7.08
N ILE A 69 11.55 -12.21 -5.98
CA ILE A 69 11.96 -13.44 -5.28
C ILE A 69 11.75 -14.68 -6.16
N LYS A 70 10.65 -14.73 -6.92
CA LYS A 70 10.38 -15.85 -7.83
C LYS A 70 11.44 -15.93 -8.93
N LYS A 71 11.85 -14.80 -9.50
CA LYS A 71 12.95 -14.76 -10.49
C LYS A 71 14.27 -15.23 -9.88
N TYR A 72 14.56 -14.86 -8.62
CA TYR A 72 15.73 -15.36 -7.89
C TYR A 72 15.71 -16.89 -7.75
N HIS A 73 14.61 -17.45 -7.23
CA HIS A 73 14.46 -18.89 -7.00
C HIS A 73 14.54 -19.69 -8.30
N ASN A 74 14.00 -19.14 -9.40
CA ASN A 74 14.07 -19.74 -10.72
C ASN A 74 15.43 -19.55 -11.41
N LYS A 75 16.42 -18.95 -10.73
CA LYS A 75 17.75 -18.60 -11.26
C LYS A 75 17.69 -17.74 -12.52
N VAL A 76 16.60 -17.00 -12.70
CA VAL A 76 16.43 -16.02 -13.78
C VAL A 76 17.25 -14.76 -13.47
N LEU A 77 17.38 -14.43 -12.19
CA LEU A 77 18.21 -13.33 -11.70
C LEU A 77 19.20 -13.84 -10.65
N THR A 78 20.37 -13.20 -10.60
CA THR A 78 21.38 -13.37 -9.56
C THR A 78 20.96 -12.65 -8.26
N ALA A 79 21.58 -13.01 -7.14
CA ALA A 79 21.31 -12.33 -5.86
C ALA A 79 21.58 -10.82 -5.91
N ALA A 80 22.55 -10.37 -6.71
CA ALA A 80 22.85 -8.95 -6.90
C ALA A 80 21.75 -8.23 -7.68
N GLU A 81 21.25 -8.82 -8.77
CA GLU A 81 20.16 -8.23 -9.56
C GLU A 81 18.84 -8.17 -8.79
N VAL A 82 18.54 -9.20 -8.00
CA VAL A 82 17.34 -9.23 -7.15
C VAL A 82 17.47 -8.18 -6.05
N MET A 83 18.66 -8.02 -5.47
CA MET A 83 18.93 -6.96 -4.49
C MET A 83 18.67 -5.57 -5.09
N ASP A 84 19.06 -5.31 -6.33
CA ASP A 84 18.73 -4.06 -7.02
C ASP A 84 17.21 -3.90 -7.26
N GLU A 85 16.49 -4.98 -7.60
CA GLU A 85 15.01 -4.95 -7.68
C GLU A 85 14.38 -4.62 -6.30
N LEU A 86 14.90 -5.17 -5.21
CA LEU A 86 14.43 -4.90 -3.85
C LEU A 86 14.77 -3.48 -3.37
N ILE A 87 15.93 -2.94 -3.76
CA ILE A 87 16.31 -1.54 -3.51
C ILE A 87 15.41 -0.59 -4.30
N LYS A 88 15.01 -0.96 -5.51
CA LYS A 88 14.02 -0.17 -6.25
C LYS A 88 12.68 -0.18 -5.53
N LEU A 89 12.24 -1.35 -5.09
CA LEU A 89 11.00 -1.51 -4.33
C LEU A 89 11.00 -0.68 -3.05
N SER A 90 12.13 -0.63 -2.33
CA SER A 90 12.25 0.20 -1.13
C SER A 90 12.08 1.70 -1.42
N LYS A 91 12.67 2.18 -2.51
CA LYS A 91 12.49 3.57 -2.96
C LYS A 91 11.05 3.87 -3.35
N GLU A 92 10.35 2.92 -3.96
CA GLU A 92 8.92 3.08 -4.27
C GLU A 92 8.05 3.18 -3.02
N ILE A 93 8.36 2.43 -1.95
CA ILE A 93 7.68 2.54 -0.65
C ILE A 93 7.87 3.95 -0.07
N ILE A 94 9.10 4.46 -0.03
CA ILE A 94 9.40 5.81 0.47
C ILE A 94 8.66 6.89 -0.35
N SER A 95 8.70 6.75 -1.68
CA SER A 95 8.05 7.72 -2.57
C SER A 95 6.55 7.84 -2.36
N MET A 96 5.89 6.79 -1.85
CA MET A 96 4.46 6.86 -1.53
C MET A 96 4.19 7.75 -0.31
N ASP A 97 5.04 7.66 0.71
CA ASP A 97 4.91 8.49 1.92
C ASP A 97 5.12 9.97 1.56
N ASP A 98 6.08 10.23 0.67
CA ASP A 98 6.30 11.57 0.11
C ASP A 98 5.09 12.04 -0.72
N GLU A 99 4.48 11.16 -1.52
CA GLU A 99 3.31 11.51 -2.33
C GLU A 99 2.10 11.85 -1.45
N ALA A 100 1.82 11.05 -0.42
CA ALA A 100 0.77 11.32 0.55
C ALA A 100 0.98 12.69 1.22
N SER A 101 2.22 12.98 1.62
CA SER A 101 2.61 14.26 2.24
C SER A 101 2.47 15.44 1.28
N LYS A 102 2.90 15.29 0.02
CA LYS A 102 2.76 16.33 -1.02
C LYS A 102 1.30 16.64 -1.34
N LEU A 103 0.45 15.63 -1.31
CA LEU A 103 -0.99 15.79 -1.48
C LEU A 103 -1.66 16.30 -0.20
N GLY A 104 -0.95 16.43 0.93
CA GLY A 104 -1.53 16.83 2.21
C GLY A 104 -2.67 15.92 2.63
N LEU A 105 -2.54 14.61 2.37
CA LEU A 105 -3.51 13.58 2.71
C LEU A 105 -3.02 12.78 3.92
N THR A 106 -3.93 12.43 4.82
CA THR A 106 -3.67 11.42 5.86
C THR A 106 -3.48 10.03 5.23
N GLU A 107 -2.91 9.09 5.98
CA GLU A 107 -2.70 7.71 5.49
C GLU A 107 -3.99 7.07 4.95
N PHE A 108 -5.12 7.27 5.63
CA PHE A 108 -6.42 6.76 5.20
C PHE A 108 -6.94 7.45 3.94
N GLU A 109 -6.81 8.77 3.85
CA GLU A 109 -7.22 9.51 2.66
C GLU A 109 -6.35 9.16 1.46
N TYR A 110 -5.05 8.98 1.65
CA TYR A 110 -4.16 8.52 0.61
C TYR A 110 -4.51 7.08 0.17
N ALA A 111 -4.92 6.21 1.08
CA ALA A 111 -5.43 4.88 0.71
C ALA A 111 -6.67 4.97 -0.19
N PHE A 112 -7.63 5.84 0.13
CA PHE A 112 -8.78 6.10 -0.73
C PHE A 112 -8.39 6.76 -2.07
N TYR A 113 -7.41 7.67 -2.05
CA TYR A 113 -6.85 8.28 -3.27
C TYR A 113 -6.29 7.21 -4.18
N THR A 114 -5.44 6.32 -3.67
CA THR A 114 -4.91 5.21 -4.47
C THR A 114 -6.02 4.28 -4.97
N ALA A 115 -7.09 4.06 -4.21
CA ALA A 115 -8.22 3.22 -4.63
C ALA A 115 -9.06 3.82 -5.78
N VAL A 116 -9.21 5.15 -5.83
CA VAL A 116 -9.89 5.84 -6.95
C VAL A 116 -8.95 6.16 -8.10
N ALA A 117 -7.66 6.32 -7.81
CA ALA A 117 -6.63 6.59 -8.80
C ALA A 117 -6.03 5.31 -9.40
N ASP A 118 -6.39 4.11 -8.94
CA ASP A 118 -5.90 2.82 -9.50
C ASP A 118 -6.32 2.57 -10.95
N ASN A 119 -7.13 3.47 -11.51
CA ASN A 119 -7.76 3.29 -12.80
C ASN A 119 -7.20 4.27 -13.83
N ASP A 120 -6.73 3.75 -14.96
CA ASP A 120 -6.11 4.57 -16.01
C ASP A 120 -7.09 5.61 -16.58
N SER A 121 -8.36 5.26 -16.82
CA SER A 121 -9.39 6.22 -17.25
C SER A 121 -9.59 7.34 -16.23
N ALA A 122 -9.50 7.04 -14.92
CA ALA A 122 -9.63 8.07 -13.89
C ALA A 122 -8.41 9.00 -13.85
N LYS A 123 -7.20 8.47 -14.01
CA LYS A 123 -5.97 9.28 -14.09
C LYS A 123 -5.96 10.17 -15.32
N GLU A 124 -6.45 9.68 -16.45
CA GLU A 124 -6.46 10.42 -17.72
C GLU A 124 -7.56 11.47 -17.80
N LEU A 125 -8.75 11.15 -17.27
CA LEU A 125 -9.95 11.99 -17.44
C LEU A 125 -10.23 12.89 -16.24
N MET A 126 -9.61 12.64 -15.08
CA MET A 126 -9.80 13.46 -13.89
C MET A 126 -8.53 14.21 -13.51
N GLN A 127 -8.70 15.50 -13.19
CA GLN A 127 -7.61 16.31 -12.65
C GLN A 127 -7.17 15.78 -11.27
N HIS A 128 -5.87 15.85 -10.98
CA HIS A 128 -5.29 15.38 -9.71
C HIS A 128 -6.01 15.96 -8.47
N ASP A 129 -6.32 17.26 -8.47
CA ASP A 129 -7.02 17.91 -7.35
C ASP A 129 -8.42 17.33 -7.12
N LYS A 130 -9.11 16.94 -8.19
CA LYS A 130 -10.45 16.36 -8.10
C LYS A 130 -10.43 14.94 -7.51
N LEU A 131 -9.42 14.14 -7.85
CA LEU A 131 -9.21 12.82 -7.26
C LEU A 131 -8.84 12.92 -5.79
N ARG A 132 -8.00 13.90 -5.44
CA ARG A 132 -7.65 14.22 -4.06
C ARG A 132 -8.88 14.59 -3.23
N GLU A 133 -9.69 15.54 -3.70
CA GLU A 133 -10.93 15.93 -3.01
C GLU A 133 -11.90 14.75 -2.87
N LEU A 134 -12.06 13.96 -3.93
CA LEU A 134 -12.88 12.76 -3.90
C LEU A 134 -12.41 11.78 -2.82
N ALA A 135 -11.10 11.58 -2.68
CA ALA A 135 -10.53 10.71 -1.65
C ALA A 135 -10.84 11.19 -0.23
N VAL A 136 -10.72 12.49 0.04
CA VAL A 136 -11.07 13.10 1.33
C VAL A 136 -12.55 12.88 1.63
N VAL A 137 -13.42 13.17 0.67
CA VAL A 137 -14.88 13.01 0.85
C VAL A 137 -15.29 11.55 1.01
N LEU A 138 -14.65 10.61 0.29
CA LEU A 138 -14.89 9.19 0.49
C LEU A 138 -14.47 8.74 1.88
N THR A 139 -13.30 9.17 2.34
CA THR A 139 -12.81 8.86 3.69
C THR A 139 -13.80 9.33 4.76
N GLU A 140 -14.27 10.57 4.67
CA GLU A 140 -15.22 11.13 5.62
C GLU A 140 -16.58 10.41 5.58
N ARG A 141 -17.11 10.12 4.37
CA ARG A 141 -18.36 9.38 4.21
C ARG A 141 -18.26 7.96 4.77
N VAL A 142 -17.11 7.31 4.61
CA VAL A 142 -16.86 5.98 5.18
C VAL A 142 -16.82 6.09 6.70
N LYS A 143 -16.04 7.02 7.29
CA LYS A 143 -15.97 7.23 8.74
C LYS A 143 -17.35 7.48 9.37
N GLN A 144 -18.17 8.33 8.76
CA GLN A 144 -19.53 8.62 9.24
C GLN A 144 -20.49 7.44 9.17
N ASN A 145 -20.24 6.47 8.29
CA ASN A 145 -21.10 5.30 8.08
C ASN A 145 -20.48 4.00 8.59
N ALA A 146 -19.24 4.05 9.08
CA ALA A 146 -18.58 2.97 9.78
C ALA A 146 -19.20 2.85 11.17
N SER A 147 -20.23 2.00 11.29
CA SER A 147 -20.70 1.54 12.59
C SER A 147 -19.65 0.62 13.22
N ILE A 148 -19.59 0.59 14.55
CA ILE A 148 -18.71 -0.31 15.32
C ILE A 148 -18.88 -1.79 14.89
N ASP A 149 -20.09 -2.21 14.49
CA ASP A 149 -20.39 -3.57 14.03
C ASP A 149 -20.27 -3.77 12.50
N TRP A 150 -19.14 -3.35 11.90
CA TRP A 150 -18.89 -3.51 10.46
C TRP A 150 -18.84 -4.98 10.03
N THR A 151 -18.32 -5.84 10.89
CA THR A 151 -17.93 -7.23 10.57
C THR A 151 -19.12 -8.18 10.34
N ILE A 152 -20.36 -7.74 10.61
CA ILE A 152 -21.51 -8.67 10.76
C ILE A 152 -22.75 -8.35 9.88
N LYS A 153 -22.83 -7.22 9.14
CA LYS A 153 -24.07 -6.89 8.39
C LYS A 153 -23.88 -6.52 6.92
N GLU A 154 -24.30 -7.43 6.03
CA GLU A 154 -24.46 -7.22 4.58
C GLU A 154 -25.25 -5.93 4.24
N SER A 155 -26.15 -5.50 5.13
CA SER A 155 -26.92 -4.25 4.99
C SER A 155 -26.06 -2.98 5.09
N VAL A 156 -25.03 -2.97 5.95
CA VAL A 156 -24.09 -1.85 6.08
C VAL A 156 -23.23 -1.76 4.83
N ARG A 157 -22.74 -2.90 4.34
CA ARG A 157 -22.00 -3.01 3.08
C ARG A 157 -22.80 -2.48 1.89
N ALA A 158 -24.05 -2.91 1.75
CA ALA A 158 -24.94 -2.46 0.69
C ALA A 158 -25.19 -0.94 0.75
N LYS A 159 -25.41 -0.39 1.96
CA LYS A 159 -25.58 1.05 2.17
C LYS A 159 -24.32 1.82 1.77
N LEU A 160 -23.14 1.37 2.20
CA LEU A 160 -21.88 2.03 1.87
C LEU A 160 -21.60 1.99 0.36
N LYS A 161 -21.87 0.85 -0.29
CA LYS A 161 -21.75 0.70 -1.74
C LYS A 161 -22.60 1.74 -2.50
N VAL A 162 -23.82 2.00 -2.05
CA VAL A 162 -24.69 3.05 -2.63
C VAL A 162 -24.10 4.44 -2.42
N ILE A 163 -23.58 4.72 -1.22
CA ILE A 163 -22.93 6.00 -0.90
C ILE A 163 -21.71 6.22 -1.79
N ILE A 164 -20.80 5.24 -1.89
CA ILE A 164 -19.60 5.29 -2.74
C ILE A 164 -20.00 5.56 -4.20
N LYS A 165 -20.94 4.79 -4.77
CA LYS A 165 -21.41 5.00 -6.14
C LYS A 165 -21.92 6.42 -6.36
N ARG A 166 -22.71 6.94 -5.42
CA ARG A 166 -23.24 8.31 -5.49
C ARG A 166 -22.12 9.35 -5.41
N THR A 167 -21.13 9.16 -4.54
CA THR A 167 -19.95 10.04 -4.45
C THR A 167 -19.17 10.05 -5.75
N LEU A 168 -18.82 8.89 -6.30
CA LEU A 168 -18.08 8.78 -7.57
C LEU A 168 -18.81 9.54 -8.69
N ARG A 169 -20.14 9.36 -8.79
CA ARG A 169 -20.95 10.07 -9.81
C ARG A 169 -20.98 11.58 -9.60
N GLN A 170 -21.09 12.05 -8.35
CA GLN A 170 -21.10 13.49 -8.03
C GLN A 170 -19.80 14.19 -8.44
N TYR A 171 -18.67 13.49 -8.31
CA TYR A 171 -17.36 13.99 -8.72
C TYR A 171 -17.04 13.71 -10.20
N GLY A 172 -17.99 13.20 -10.98
CA GLY A 172 -17.82 12.97 -12.41
C GLY A 172 -16.83 11.84 -12.73
N TYR A 173 -16.75 10.82 -11.88
CA TYR A 173 -15.92 9.64 -12.14
C TYR A 173 -16.41 8.90 -13.41
N PRO A 174 -15.50 8.45 -14.29
CA PRO A 174 -15.85 7.76 -15.53
C PRO A 174 -16.81 6.56 -15.33
N PRO A 175 -17.96 6.49 -16.03
CA PRO A 175 -18.96 5.45 -15.84
C PRO A 175 -18.51 4.03 -16.21
N ASP A 176 -17.62 3.90 -17.20
CA ASP A 176 -17.00 2.66 -17.67
C ASP A 176 -16.29 1.91 -16.53
N MET A 177 -15.64 2.66 -15.65
CA MET A 177 -14.80 2.13 -14.58
C MET A 177 -15.38 2.34 -13.17
N GLN A 178 -16.53 3.00 -13.07
CA GLN A 178 -17.20 3.28 -11.79
C GLN A 178 -17.51 2.00 -11.00
N LYS A 179 -17.87 0.90 -11.68
CA LYS A 179 -18.16 -0.37 -11.00
C LYS A 179 -16.92 -0.93 -10.31
N LEU A 180 -15.78 -0.96 -11.02
CA LEU A 180 -14.52 -1.47 -10.47
C LEU A 180 -14.04 -0.58 -9.32
N ALA A 181 -14.02 0.74 -9.52
CA ALA A 181 -13.64 1.70 -8.49
C ALA A 181 -14.52 1.59 -7.24
N THR A 182 -15.84 1.36 -7.40
CA THR A 182 -16.74 1.13 -6.27
C THR A 182 -16.33 -0.08 -5.45
N GLU A 183 -16.02 -1.21 -6.10
CA GLU A 183 -15.60 -2.42 -5.38
C GLU A 183 -14.23 -2.23 -4.69
N THR A 184 -13.29 -1.57 -5.36
CA THR A 184 -11.96 -1.27 -4.79
C THR A 184 -12.07 -0.38 -3.56
N VAL A 185 -12.82 0.72 -3.67
CA VAL A 185 -13.09 1.65 -2.56
C VAL A 185 -13.85 0.96 -1.42
N LEU A 186 -14.78 0.06 -1.74
CA LEU A 186 -15.52 -0.70 -0.73
C LEU A 186 -14.60 -1.64 0.05
N LYS A 187 -13.71 -2.38 -0.64
CA LYS A 187 -12.71 -3.23 0.03
C LYS A 187 -11.73 -2.41 0.87
N GLN A 188 -11.33 -1.23 0.38
CA GLN A 188 -10.48 -0.29 1.14
C GLN A 188 -11.19 0.21 2.41
N ALA A 189 -12.49 0.48 2.33
CA ALA A 189 -13.29 0.84 3.50
C ALA A 189 -13.43 -0.33 4.50
N GLU A 190 -13.62 -1.55 4.01
CA GLU A 190 -13.67 -2.76 4.85
C GLU A 190 -12.36 -2.97 5.62
N LEU A 191 -11.22 -2.76 4.96
CA LEU A 191 -9.90 -2.86 5.55
C LEU A 191 -9.71 -1.84 6.70
N ILE A 192 -10.03 -0.56 6.44
CA ILE A 192 -9.87 0.52 7.42
C ILE A 192 -10.81 0.34 8.61
N ALA A 193 -12.03 -0.13 8.37
CA ALA A 193 -12.99 -0.40 9.44
C ALA A 193 -12.45 -1.46 10.43
N ASN A 194 -11.80 -2.51 9.93
CA ASN A 194 -11.19 -3.53 10.79
C ASN A 194 -10.07 -2.95 11.67
N GLU A 195 -9.25 -2.04 11.15
CA GLU A 195 -8.21 -1.37 11.95
C GLU A 195 -8.83 -0.50 13.05
N PHE A 196 -9.88 0.27 12.75
CA PHE A 196 -10.57 1.07 13.78
C PHE A 196 -11.21 0.20 14.88
N THR A 197 -11.68 -1.01 14.57
CA THR A 197 -12.22 -1.93 15.58
C THR A 197 -11.14 -2.68 16.37
N ALA A 198 -9.92 -2.81 15.83
CA ALA A 198 -8.81 -3.47 16.51
C ALA A 198 -8.08 -2.57 17.51
N GLU A 199 -8.22 -1.25 17.39
CA GLU A 199 -7.68 -0.25 18.31
C GLU A 199 -8.59 0.05 19.53
N VAL A 200 -9.72 -0.65 19.67
CA VAL A 200 -10.73 -0.47 20.76
C VAL A 200 -10.71 -1.63 21.74
#